data_AF-A0A485JFJ2-F1
#
_entry.id   AF-A0A485JFJ2-F1
#
_cell.length_a   1.000
_cell.length_b   1.000
_cell.length_c   1.000
_cell.angle_alpha   90.00
_cell.angle_beta   90.00
_cell.angle_gamma   90.00
#
_symmetry.space_group_name_H-M   'P 1'
#
loop_
_entity.id
_entity.type
_entity.pdbx_description
1 polymer ?
#
loop_
_entity_poly.entity_id
_entity_poly.type
_entity_poly.pdbx_seq_one_letter_code
_entity_poly.pdbx_strand_id
1 'polypeptide(L)'
;MKPQALDWLFCVAAGYPFNVSCDNLEGDFEPDRVVFQRRVHAQVMDYLENGIPERPARFIKALQNYYHTPELTAEQFPWPEALN
;
A
#
# COMPACT_ATOMS: atom_id res chain seq x y z
N MET A 1 -3.78 6.73 6.66
CA MET A 1 -4.02 6.54 5.21
C MET A 1 -2.76 6.77 4.38
N LYS A 2 -2.24 8.01 4.27
CA LYS A 2 -1.03 8.28 3.46
C LYS A 2 0.22 7.45 3.82
N PRO A 3 0.56 7.21 5.11
CA PRO A 3 1.70 6.37 5.45
C PRO A 3 1.51 4.91 4.97
N GLN A 4 0.37 4.32 5.30
CA GLN A 4 0.03 2.92 4.95
C GLN A 4 -0.03 2.66 3.44
N ALA A 5 -0.38 3.66 2.62
CA ALA A 5 -0.35 3.53 1.17
C ALA A 5 1.09 3.47 0.62
N LEU A 6 2.00 4.26 1.20
CA LEU A 6 3.42 4.19 0.87
C LEU A 6 4.04 2.87 1.38
N ASP A 7 3.66 2.42 2.57
CA ASP A 7 4.11 1.13 3.11
C ASP A 7 3.72 -0.02 2.18
N TRP A 8 2.49 -0.01 1.65
CA TRP A 8 2.06 -1.02 0.67
C TRP A 8 2.88 -0.96 -0.63
N LEU A 9 3.09 0.24 -1.19
CA LEU A 9 3.94 0.42 -2.38
C LEU A 9 5.36 -0.11 -2.14
N PHE A 10 5.95 0.14 -0.97
CA PHE A 10 7.28 -0.36 -0.63
C PHE A 10 7.31 -1.88 -0.46
N CYS A 11 6.31 -2.47 0.18
CA CYS A 11 6.19 -3.92 0.32
C CYS A 11 6.13 -4.60 -1.05
N VAL A 12 5.27 -4.13 -1.96
CA VAL A 12 5.18 -4.70 -3.33
C VAL A 12 6.48 -4.48 -4.11
N ALA A 13 7.08 -3.29 -4.03
CA ALA A 13 8.37 -3.01 -4.67
C ALA A 13 9.50 -3.90 -4.15
N ALA A 14 9.45 -4.35 -2.90
CA ALA A 14 10.41 -5.27 -2.31
C ALA A 14 10.06 -6.76 -2.50
N GLY A 15 8.89 -7.07 -3.08
CA GLY A 15 8.39 -8.45 -3.15
C GLY A 15 8.00 -9.03 -1.78
N TYR A 16 7.66 -8.18 -0.82
CA TYR A 16 7.29 -8.55 0.54
C TYR A 16 5.78 -8.50 0.75
N PRO A 17 5.16 -9.46 1.46
CA PRO A 17 3.73 -9.44 1.73
C PRO A 17 3.34 -8.24 2.60
N PHE A 18 2.40 -7.43 2.12
CA PHE A 18 1.84 -6.32 2.90
C PHE A 18 0.68 -6.80 3.77
N ASN A 19 0.71 -6.43 5.04
CA ASN A 19 -0.43 -6.56 5.94
C ASN A 19 -0.76 -5.17 6.49
N VAL A 20 -2.01 -4.71 6.34
CA VAL A 20 -2.45 -3.50 7.04
C VAL A 20 -2.33 -3.75 8.54
N SER A 21 -1.50 -2.95 9.21
CA SER A 21 -1.48 -2.88 10.66
C SER A 21 -2.57 -1.91 11.11
N CYS A 22 -3.44 -2.39 12.00
CA CYS A 22 -4.48 -1.59 12.63
C CYS A 22 -4.05 -1.14 14.04
N ASP A 23 -2.81 -1.40 14.42
CA ASP A 23 -2.28 -1.25 15.79
C ASP A 23 -2.31 0.21 16.30
N ASN A 24 -2.46 1.19 15.39
CA ASN A 24 -2.61 2.61 15.73
C ASN A 24 -4.08 3.07 15.87
N LEU A 25 -5.03 2.13 15.91
CA LEU A 25 -6.47 2.40 16.03
C LEU A 25 -7.02 2.01 17.41
N GLU A 26 -6.17 1.89 18.44
CA GLU A 26 -6.60 1.66 19.82
C GLU A 26 -7.45 2.83 20.35
N GLY A 27 -8.77 2.71 20.20
CA GLY A 27 -9.75 3.56 20.84
C GLY A 27 -11.15 2.97 20.68
N ASP A 28 -11.64 2.26 21.71
CA ASP A 28 -12.99 1.75 22.05
C ASP A 28 -13.97 1.24 20.94
N PHE A 29 -13.58 1.27 19.67
CA PHE A 29 -14.38 0.89 18.53
C PHE A 29 -13.44 0.20 17.55
N GLU A 30 -13.60 -1.09 17.30
CA GLU A 30 -12.91 -1.77 16.20
C GLU A 30 -13.28 -1.02 14.91
N PRO A 31 -12.35 -0.27 14.31
CA PRO A 31 -12.62 0.37 13.04
C PRO A 31 -12.77 -0.75 12.02
N ASP A 32 -13.78 -0.64 11.16
CA ASP A 32 -13.97 -1.59 10.06
C ASP A 32 -12.67 -1.65 9.23
N ARG A 33 -11.92 -2.73 9.44
CA ARG A 33 -10.60 -2.97 8.85
C ARG A 33 -10.69 -2.98 7.33
N VAL A 34 -11.79 -3.46 6.78
CA VAL A 34 -12.04 -3.50 5.34
C VAL A 34 -12.25 -2.08 4.82
N VAL A 35 -13.02 -1.25 5.51
CA VAL A 35 -13.19 0.17 5.13
C VAL A 35 -11.86 0.92 5.17
N PHE A 36 -11.03 0.69 6.19
CA PHE A 36 -9.70 1.31 6.26
C PHE A 36 -8.79 0.85 5.11
N GLN A 37 -8.69 -0.46 4.88
CA GLN A 37 -7.91 -1.03 3.77
C GLN A 37 -8.38 -0.49 2.42
N ARG A 38 -9.69 -0.34 2.19
CA ARG A 38 -10.24 0.23 0.94
C ARG A 38 -9.78 1.66 0.71
N ARG A 39 -9.72 2.47 1.77
CA ARG A 39 -9.21 3.84 1.66
C ARG A 39 -7.69 3.87 1.42
N VAL A 40 -6.94 2.94 2.00
CA VAL A 40 -5.51 2.76 1.68
C VAL A 40 -5.33 2.38 0.21
N HIS A 41 -6.09 1.40 -0.27
CA HIS A 41 -6.09 0.98 -1.68
C HIS A 41 -6.41 2.14 -2.61
N ALA A 42 -7.46 2.93 -2.33
CA ALA A 42 -7.80 4.10 -3.14
C ALA A 42 -6.64 5.11 -3.22
N GLN A 43 -5.91 5.32 -2.12
CA GLN A 43 -4.73 6.18 -2.12
C GLN A 43 -3.54 5.59 -2.91
N VAL A 44 -3.39 4.26 -2.95
CA VAL A 44 -2.40 3.60 -3.81
C VAL A 44 -2.75 3.83 -5.28
N MET A 45 -4.02 3.64 -5.66
CA MET A 45 -4.47 3.88 -7.04
C MET A 45 -4.23 5.34 -7.47
N ASP A 46 -4.55 6.30 -6.60
CA ASP A 46 -4.27 7.72 -6.82
C ASP A 46 -2.78 7.98 -7.05
N TYR A 47 -1.88 7.33 -6.31
CA TYR A 47 -0.44 7.45 -6.53
C TYR A 47 0.02 6.84 -7.86
N LEU A 48 -0.55 5.72 -8.28
CA LEU A 48 -0.22 5.07 -9.55
C LEU A 48 -0.72 5.88 -10.76
N GLU A 49 -1.87 6.55 -10.63
CA GLU A 49 -2.48 7.35 -11.70
C GLU A 49 -1.93 8.78 -11.76
N ASN A 50 -1.88 9.48 -10.62
CA ASN A 50 -1.53 10.91 -10.54
C ASN A 50 -0.06 11.16 -10.19
N GLY A 51 0.69 10.10 -9.90
CA GLY A 51 2.13 10.14 -9.66
C GLY A 51 2.53 10.03 -8.20
N ILE A 52 3.65 9.33 -7.98
CA ILE A 52 4.25 9.13 -6.66
C ILE A 52 5.17 10.31 -6.35
N PRO A 53 5.13 10.90 -5.14
CA PRO A 53 6.05 11.96 -4.75
C PRO A 53 7.52 11.53 -4.90
N GLU A 54 8.42 12.49 -5.17
CA GLU A 54 9.81 12.21 -5.58
C GLU A 54 10.57 11.30 -4.59
N ARG A 55 10.45 11.54 -3.28
CA ARG A 55 11.19 10.78 -2.27
C ARG A 55 10.74 9.30 -2.22
N PRO A 56 9.44 8.97 -2.09
CA PRO A 56 8.97 7.59 -2.21
C PRO A 56 9.28 6.95 -3.57
N ALA A 57 9.15 7.68 -4.69
CA ALA A 57 9.46 7.15 -6.01
C ALA A 57 10.92 6.69 -6.13
N ARG A 58 11.85 7.51 -5.60
CA ARG A 58 13.28 7.15 -5.54
C ARG A 58 13.51 5.88 -4.72
N PHE A 59 12.81 5.73 -3.61
CA PHE A 59 12.95 4.55 -2.75
C PHE A 59 12.36 3.29 -3.41
N ILE A 60 11.20 3.39 -4.04
CA ILE A 60 10.59 2.30 -4.83
C ILE A 60 11.56 1.81 -5.90
N LYS A 61 12.17 2.73 -6.66
CA LYS A 61 13.13 2.32 -7.69
C LYS A 61 14.36 1.62 -7.11
N ALA A 62 14.85 2.09 -5.97
CA ALA A 62 15.95 1.43 -5.26
C ALA A 62 15.57 0.02 -4.80
N LEU A 63 14.36 -0.17 -4.27
CA LEU A 63 13.83 -1.49 -3.87
C LEU A 63 13.70 -2.42 -5.08
N GLN A 64 13.10 -1.96 -6.18
CA GLN A 64 12.94 -2.76 -7.40
C GLN A 64 14.29 -3.20 -7.97
N ASN A 65 15.27 -2.29 -7.99
CA ASN A 65 16.62 -2.61 -8.45
C ASN A 65 17.32 -3.62 -7.53
N TYR A 66 17.12 -3.51 -6.21
CA TYR A 66 17.76 -4.39 -5.22
C TYR A 66 17.15 -5.79 -5.20
N TYR A 67 15.81 -5.88 -5.26
CA TYR A 67 15.05 -7.14 -5.17
C TYR A 67 14.68 -7.74 -6.53
N HIS A 68 15.05 -7.09 -7.62
CA HIS A 68 14.76 -7.53 -9.00
C HIS A 68 13.26 -7.76 -9.25
N THR A 69 12.41 -6.87 -8.73
CA THR A 69 10.97 -6.92 -8.93
C THR A 69 10.55 -6.09 -10.16
N PRO A 70 9.42 -6.42 -10.79
CA PRO A 70 8.92 -5.68 -11.95
C PRO A 70 8.44 -4.27 -11.58
N GLU A 71 8.13 -3.48 -12.61
CA GLU A 71 7.43 -2.21 -12.44
C GLU A 71 6.10 -2.40 -11.72
N LEU A 72 5.71 -1.40 -10.92
CA LEU A 72 4.48 -1.48 -10.14
C LEU A 72 3.26 -1.38 -11.07
N THR A 73 2.30 -2.28 -10.89
CA THR A 73 1.02 -2.27 -11.60
C THR A 73 -0.15 -2.33 -10.61
N ALA A 74 -1.30 -1.77 -10.99
CA ALA A 74 -2.49 -1.76 -10.13
C ALA A 74 -2.93 -3.19 -9.72
N GLU A 75 -2.69 -4.18 -10.58
CA GLU A 75 -3.03 -5.60 -10.36
C GLU A 75 -2.31 -6.21 -9.14
N GLN A 76 -1.16 -5.64 -8.74
CA GLN A 76 -0.40 -6.09 -7.56
C GLN A 76 -1.02 -5.63 -6.23
N PHE A 77 -2.05 -4.79 -6.28
CA PHE A 77 -2.74 -4.22 -5.14
C PHE A 77 -4.21 -4.65 -5.19
N PRO A 78 -4.54 -5.90 -4.77
CA PRO A 78 -5.90 -6.40 -4.87
C PRO A 78 -6.86 -5.60 -3.99
N TRP A 79 -8.09 -5.43 -4.48
CA TRP A 79 -9.16 -4.78 -3.73
C TRP A 79 -9.47 -5.56 -2.44
N PRO A 80 -9.60 -4.89 -1.28
CA PRO A 80 -9.98 -5.56 -0.04
C PRO A 80 -11.45 -6.00 -0.07
N GLU A 81 -11.64 -7.29 -0.35
CA GLU A 81 -12.93 -7.96 -0.20
C GLU A 81 -13.26 -8.16 1.29
N ALA A 82 -14.54 -8.08 1.63
CA ALA A 82 -14.97 -8.56 2.94
C ALA A 82 -14.88 -10.09 2.90
N LEU A 83 -14.28 -10.71 3.92
CA LEU A 83 -14.39 -12.15 4.09
C LEU A 83 -15.89 -12.46 4.29
N ASN A 84 -16.49 -13.18 3.33
CA ASN A 84 -17.86 -13.67 3.41
C ASN A 84 -18.01 -14.72 4.52
#